data_AF-A0A7G9SHT5-F1
#
_entry.id   AF-A0A7G9SHT5-F1
#
_cell.length_a   1.000
_cell.length_b   1.000
_cell.length_c   1.000
_cell.angle_alpha   90.00
_cell.angle_beta   90.00
_cell.angle_gamma   90.00
#
_symmetry.space_group_name_H-M   'P 1'
#
loop_
_entity.id
_entity.type
_entity.pdbx_description
1 polymer ?
#
loop_
_entity_poly.entity_id
_entity_poly.type
_entity_poly.pdbx_seq_one_letter_code
_entity_poly.pdbx_strand_id
1 'polypeptide(L)' 'MDLNDLYHRRGVSLMLAARATGQAARDAHRRFAAGYADRIRAAIRTNAAPAA' A
#
# COMPACT_ATOMS: atom_id res chain seq x y z
N MET A 1 -8.06 -8.28 5.32
CA MET A 1 -6.69 -8.23 4.76
C MET A 1 -5.79 -7.86 5.91
N ASP A 2 -4.86 -8.73 6.27
CA ASP A 2 -3.99 -8.48 7.41
C ASP A 2 -2.90 -7.45 7.07
N LEU A 3 -2.10 -7.09 8.07
CA LEU A 3 -1.04 -6.10 7.90
C LEU A 3 0.04 -6.56 6.91
N ASN A 4 0.38 -7.85 6.90
CA ASN A 4 1.37 -8.44 6.01
C ASN A 4 0.89 -8.43 4.55
N ASP A 5 -0.37 -8.79 4.31
CA ASP A 5 -1.01 -8.68 2.99
C ASP A 5 -0.94 -7.25 2.43
N LEU A 6 -1.19 -6.25 3.28
CA LEU A 6 -1.14 -4.84 2.88
C LEU A 6 0.28 -4.43 2.48
N TYR A 7 1.30 -4.86 3.23
CA TYR A 7 2.71 -4.63 2.88
C TYR A 7 3.08 -5.33 1.57
N HIS A 8 2.69 -6.60 1.41
CA HIS A 8 2.95 -7.36 0.20
C HIS A 8 2.36 -6.67 -1.03
N ARG A 9 1.06 -6.32 -1.00
CA ARG A 9 0.39 -5.65 -2.13
C ARG A 9 0.94 -4.26 -2.43
N ARG A 10 1.35 -3.51 -1.40
CA ARG A 10 2.08 -2.25 -1.58
C ARG A 10 3.40 -2.47 -2.33
N GLY A 11 4.19 -3.47 -1.91
CA GLY A 11 5.45 -3.83 -2.56
C GLY A 11 5.26 -4.22 -4.03
N VAL A 12 4.29 -5.08 -4.33
CA VAL A 12 3.94 -5.47 -5.70
C VAL A 12 3.55 -4.24 -6.54
N SER A 13 2.73 -3.34 -5.99
CA SER A 13 2.32 -2.12 -6.70
C SER A 13 3.52 -1.22 -7.02
N LEU A 14 4.46 -1.05 -6.10
CA LEU A 14 5.69 -0.27 -6.36
C LEU A 14 6.60 -0.95 -7.38
N MET A 15 6.75 -2.27 -7.31
CA MET A 15 7.51 -3.04 -8.30
C MET A 15 6.93 -2.87 -9.71
N LEU A 16 5.60 -2.96 -9.85
CA LEU A 16 4.92 -2.75 -11.13
C LEU A 16 5.06 -1.30 -11.62
N ALA A 17 5.00 -0.31 -10.73
CA ALA A 17 5.26 1.08 -11.09
C ALA A 17 6.67 1.26 -11.67
N ALA A 18 7.68 0.58 -11.14
CA ALA A 18 9.05 0.64 -11.65
C ALA A 18 9.20 -0.03 -13.03
N ARG A 19 8.42 -1.08 -13.31
CA ARG A 19 8.45 -1.84 -14.57
C ARG A 19 7.55 -1.28 -15.66
N ALA A 20 6.57 -0.44 -15.31
CA ALA A 20 5.65 0.14 -16.28
C ALA A 20 6.37 1.06 -17.27
N THR A 21 6.08 0.89 -18.56
CA THR A 21 6.68 1.66 -19.66
C THR A 21 6.01 3.01 -19.88
N GLY A 22 4.74 3.17 -19.48
CA GLY A 22 3.97 4.40 -19.64
C GLY A 22 3.78 5.20 -18.35
N GLN A 23 3.86 6.52 -18.44
CA GLN A 23 3.71 7.43 -17.29
C GLN A 23 2.37 7.22 -16.56
N ALA A 24 1.27 7.10 -17.31
CA ALA A 24 -0.05 6.84 -16.75
C ALA A 24 -0.11 5.52 -15.95
N ALA A 25 0.53 4.46 -16.45
CA ALA A 25 0.60 3.18 -15.77
C ALA A 25 1.47 3.25 -14.50
N ARG A 26 2.60 3.97 -14.55
CA ARG A 26 3.43 4.25 -13.37
C ARG A 26 2.62 4.95 -12.29
N ASP A 27 1.86 5.97 -12.68
CA ASP A 27 1.09 6.78 -11.75
C ASP A 27 -0.12 6.01 -11.18
N ALA A 28 -0.77 5.16 -11.98
CA ALA A 28 -1.80 4.25 -11.49
C ALA A 28 -1.26 3.30 -10.40
N HIS A 29 -0.12 2.65 -10.66
CA HIS A 29 0.51 1.76 -9.68
C HIS A 29 0.98 2.49 -8.41
N ARG A 30 1.51 3.72 -8.55
CA ARG A 30 1.86 4.57 -7.39
C ARG A 30 0.63 4.96 -6.57
N ARG A 31 -0.50 5.27 -7.21
CA ARG A 31 -1.77 5.54 -6.51
C ARG A 31 -2.25 4.32 -5.73
N PHE A 32 -2.16 3.11 -6.31
CA PHE A 32 -2.45 1.89 -5.57
C PHE A 32 -1.53 1.71 -4.36
N ALA A 33 -0.21 1.88 -4.54
CA ALA A 33 0.75 1.79 -3.45
C ALA A 33 0.49 2.80 -2.32
N ALA A 34 0.06 4.02 -2.65
CA ALA A 34 -0.34 5.02 -1.69
C ALA A 34 -1.58 4.58 -0.90
N GLY A 35 -2.62 4.08 -1.57
CA GLY A 35 -3.82 3.57 -0.90
C GLY A 35 -3.55 2.42 0.07
N TYR A 36 -2.61 1.51 -0.27
CA TYR A 36 -2.16 0.49 0.68
C TYR A 36 -1.39 1.08 1.85
N ALA A 37 -0.57 2.11 1.63
CA ALA A 37 0.15 2.81 2.71
C ALA A 37 -0.82 3.46 3.70
N ASP A 38 -1.91 4.04 3.24
CA ASP A 38 -2.93 4.64 4.10
C ASP A 38 -3.65 3.58 4.94
N ARG A 39 -3.98 2.44 4.33
CA ARG A 39 -4.55 1.29 5.05
C ARG A 39 -3.60 0.70 6.08
N ILE A 40 -2.29 0.64 5.80
CA ILE A 40 -1.26 0.23 6.77
C ILE A 40 -1.27 1.17 7.97
N ARG A 41 -1.24 2.48 7.75
CA ARG A 41 -1.27 3.47 8.85
C ARG A 41 -2.53 3.34 9.69
N ALA A 42 -3.68 3.13 9.04
CA ALA A 42 -4.94 2.90 9.74
C ALA A 42 -4.89 1.62 10.60
N ALA A 43 -4.43 0.50 10.03
CA ALA A 43 -4.31 -0.77 10.74
C ALA A 43 -3.33 -0.68 11.93
N ILE A 44 -2.20 0.00 11.77
CA ILE A 44 -1.25 0.26 12.87
C ILE A 44 -1.91 1.09 13.96
N ARG A 45 -2.62 2.17 13.60
CA ARG A 45 -3.30 3.03 14.57
C ARG A 45 -4.36 2.27 15.36
N THR A 46 -5.16 1.43 14.69
CA THR A 46 -6.18 0.62 15.35
C THR A 46 -5.56 -0.40 16.31
N ASN A 47 -4.47 -1.06 15.92
CA ASN A 47 -3.78 -2.02 16.81
C ASN A 47 -3.01 -1.33 17.95
N ALA A 48 -2.63 -0.07 17.80
CA ALA A 48 -1.92 0.71 18.82
C ALA A 48 -2.86 1.39 19.83
N ALA A 49 -4.18 1.38 19.60
CA ALA A 49 -5.13 1.89 20.58
C ALA A 49 -5.21 0.92 21.77
N PRO A 50 -4.96 1.36 23.02
CA PRO A 50 -5.13 0.50 24.18
C PRO A 50 -6.61 0.09 24.26
N ALA A 51 -6.86 -1.19 24.54
CA ALA A 51 -8.19 -1.65 24.92
C ALA A 51 -8.57 -0.91 26.22
N ALA A 52 -9.50 0.03 26.09
CA ALA A 52 -10.05 0.80 27.19
C ALA A 52 -10.93 -0.08 28.09
#